data_AF-E3M541-F1
#
_entry.id   AF-E3M541-F1
#
_cell.length_a   1.000
_cell.length_b   1.000
_cell.length_c   1.000
_cell.angle_alpha   90.00
_cell.angle_beta   90.00
_cell.angle_gamma   90.00
#
_symmetry.space_group_name_H-M   'P 1'
#
loop_
_entity.id
_entity.type
_entity.pdbx_description
1 polymer ?
#
loop_
_entity_poly.entity_id
_entity_poly.type
_entity_poly.pdbx_seq_one_letter_code
_entity_poly.pdbx_strand_id
1 'polypeptide(L)'
;MKKRLFSLLLFFSTCSASPFPCGPSFVPCTPKRAFSSLIHSPNKGLKKEFGFEFSNDFEFEPSEKAKNELKKSTKQEIITSAATKAVHLTEKLFNDTERLMSDKFDDTFKQSELAWLHYTYADQYVKYLSFSAISSSVATQMISDQSPKSLKNMVQFLPTENTKMNEICPINQIEECVIGKYRSYTGHCNNVKNPLNGASYERLKRFLPADYADGISTPRASKSGQPLPSSRALSSLFTPSPSGHATCSLLIAPFLSFLYDDMVHVPSNRIFKRE
;
A
#
# COMPACT_ATOMS: atom_id res chain seq x y z
N MET A 1 52.06 21.86 30.19
CA MET A 1 51.83 20.88 29.10
C MET A 1 50.97 19.76 29.68
N LYS A 2 49.78 19.34 29.23
CA LYS A 2 48.93 19.54 28.05
C LYS A 2 47.47 19.52 28.55
N LYS A 3 46.64 20.48 28.13
CA LYS A 3 45.18 20.44 28.28
C LYS A 3 44.63 19.34 27.36
N ARG A 4 43.88 18.37 27.88
CA ARG A 4 43.10 17.43 27.06
C ARG A 4 41.65 17.92 27.04
N LEU A 5 41.26 18.45 25.87
CA LEU A 5 39.90 18.84 25.51
C LEU A 5 39.00 17.59 25.54
N PHE A 6 37.95 17.61 26.35
CA PHE A 6 36.80 16.71 26.17
C PHE A 6 35.99 17.24 24.99
N SER A 7 35.97 16.51 23.88
CA SER A 7 35.04 16.78 22.78
C SER A 7 33.76 15.99 23.04
N LEU A 8 32.71 16.69 23.45
CA LEU A 8 31.35 16.16 23.47
C LEU A 8 30.90 16.00 22.01
N LEU A 9 30.89 14.78 21.49
CA LEU A 9 30.22 14.44 20.24
C LEU A 9 28.71 14.44 20.50
N LEU A 10 28.08 15.61 20.32
CA LEU A 10 26.65 15.74 20.11
C LEU A 10 26.31 15.05 18.77
N PHE A 11 25.88 13.79 18.85
CA PHE A 11 25.18 13.16 17.74
C PHE A 11 23.82 13.84 17.60
N PHE A 12 23.73 14.83 16.71
CA PHE A 12 22.45 15.25 16.17
C PHE A 12 21.85 14.06 15.41
N SER A 13 20.89 13.38 16.03
CA SER A 13 19.97 12.48 15.35
C SER A 13 19.16 13.32 14.35
N THR A 14 19.60 13.40 13.10
CA THR A 14 18.79 13.95 12.03
C THR A 14 17.55 13.07 11.87
N CYS A 15 16.39 13.69 12.09
CA CYS A 15 15.06 13.15 11.89
C CYS A 15 14.97 12.47 10.52
N SER A 16 14.96 11.14 10.50
CA SER A 16 14.81 10.33 9.29
C SER A 16 13.33 10.29 8.95
N ALA A 17 12.99 11.14 7.99
CA ALA A 17 11.65 11.34 7.45
C ALA A 17 11.05 10.12 6.76
N SER A 18 9.76 9.90 6.97
CA SER A 18 8.92 8.89 6.36
C SER A 18 8.35 9.38 5.01
N PRO A 19 8.48 8.60 3.92
CA PRO A 19 8.07 9.00 2.58
C PRO A 19 6.52 9.00 2.35
N PHE A 20 5.90 10.17 2.29
CA PHE A 20 4.71 10.68 1.59
C PHE A 20 4.84 10.48 0.08
N PRO A 21 3.75 10.09 -0.62
CA PRO A 21 2.87 9.04 -0.16
C PRO A 21 3.66 7.81 0.24
N CYS A 22 3.14 7.06 1.19
CA CYS A 22 2.46 5.80 0.93
C CYS A 22 2.69 5.11 -0.44
N GLY A 23 3.92 5.04 -0.96
CA GLY A 23 4.36 4.43 -2.22
C GLY A 23 3.47 4.64 -3.46
N PRO A 24 3.79 4.00 -4.59
CA PRO A 24 2.98 4.05 -5.80
C PRO A 24 1.69 3.20 -5.67
N SER A 25 1.31 2.78 -4.47
CA SER A 25 0.21 1.83 -4.19
C SER A 25 -0.31 1.83 -2.76
N PHE A 26 -0.52 3.00 -2.16
CA PHE A 26 -1.28 3.09 -0.91
C PHE A 26 -0.63 2.34 0.27
N VAL A 27 0.67 2.53 0.47
CA VAL A 27 1.47 1.95 1.57
C VAL A 27 1.14 2.67 2.90
N PRO A 28 0.85 2.00 4.03
CA PRO A 28 0.86 2.66 5.34
C PRO A 28 2.20 3.35 5.59
N CYS A 29 2.24 4.56 6.15
CA CYS A 29 3.51 5.26 6.38
C CYS A 29 4.40 4.44 7.32
N THR A 30 5.42 3.77 6.79
CA THR A 30 6.38 3.04 7.63
C THR A 30 7.52 3.98 8.02
N PRO A 31 7.77 4.23 9.31
CA PRO A 31 9.07 4.73 9.74
C PRO A 31 10.07 3.57 9.63
N LYS A 32 10.87 3.50 8.54
CA LYS A 32 11.97 2.52 8.49
C LYS A 32 12.97 2.83 9.61
N ARG A 33 13.06 1.93 10.59
CA ARG A 33 14.32 1.50 11.25
C ARG A 33 14.27 0.00 11.47
N ALA A 34 14.70 -0.78 10.47
CA ALA A 34 15.27 -2.10 10.72
C ALA A 34 16.77 -1.91 10.98
N PHE A 35 17.23 -2.42 12.11
CA PHE A 35 18.57 -2.31 12.67
C PHE A 35 19.72 -2.28 11.64
N SER A 36 20.39 -1.13 11.54
CA SER A 36 21.82 -1.04 11.21
C SER A 36 22.54 -0.45 12.42
N SER A 37 22.89 -1.31 13.39
CA SER A 37 24.18 -1.31 14.09
C SER A 37 24.11 -2.23 15.31
N LEU A 38 25.09 -3.14 15.37
CA LEU A 38 25.49 -3.98 16.51
C LEU A 38 24.71 -5.30 16.71
N ILE A 39 25.10 -6.32 15.95
CA ILE A 39 25.68 -7.57 16.50
C ILE A 39 26.76 -8.01 15.49
N HIS A 40 27.98 -8.20 15.96
CA HIS A 40 29.04 -8.86 15.20
C HIS A 40 28.53 -10.22 14.70
N SER A 41 28.60 -10.45 13.38
CA SER A 41 28.46 -11.77 12.80
C SER A 41 29.83 -12.45 12.74
N PRO A 42 30.03 -13.57 13.46
CA PRO A 42 30.90 -14.62 12.99
C PRO A 42 30.02 -15.81 12.61
N ASN A 43 29.78 -16.01 11.32
CA ASN A 43 30.11 -17.28 10.67
C ASN A 43 29.59 -17.31 9.22
N LYS A 44 30.54 -17.00 8.35
CA LYS A 44 30.90 -17.74 7.13
C LYS A 44 30.27 -19.14 7.05
N GLY A 45 29.54 -19.40 5.97
CA GLY A 45 29.36 -20.75 5.41
C GLY A 45 27.93 -21.28 5.38
N LEU A 46 27.15 -20.88 4.37
CA LEU A 46 26.17 -21.76 3.71
C LEU A 46 25.78 -21.13 2.37
N LYS A 47 26.67 -21.26 1.38
CA LYS A 47 26.38 -21.01 -0.03
C LYS A 47 26.42 -22.35 -0.76
N LYS A 48 25.24 -22.88 -1.08
CA LYS A 48 24.89 -23.78 -2.21
C LYS A 48 23.84 -24.79 -1.76
N GLU A 49 22.60 -24.51 -2.12
CA GLU A 49 21.59 -25.46 -2.61
C GLU A 49 20.33 -24.62 -2.87
N PHE A 50 19.75 -24.74 -4.07
CA PHE A 50 18.70 -23.88 -4.66
C PHE A 50 19.19 -22.54 -5.22
N GLY A 51 19.58 -22.56 -6.51
CA GLY A 51 19.93 -21.38 -7.30
C GLY A 51 18.73 -20.51 -7.68
N PHE A 52 18.18 -19.78 -6.72
CA PHE A 52 17.32 -18.62 -6.98
C PHE A 52 17.59 -17.55 -5.92
N GLU A 53 18.60 -16.71 -6.15
CA GLU A 53 18.81 -15.49 -5.37
C GLU A 53 17.69 -14.50 -5.73
N PHE A 54 16.62 -14.44 -4.92
CA PHE A 54 15.79 -13.24 -4.86
C PHE A 54 16.69 -12.12 -4.37
N SER A 55 17.14 -11.27 -5.30
CA SER A 55 17.87 -10.05 -5.00
C SER A 55 17.11 -9.25 -3.92
N ASN A 56 17.81 -8.93 -2.84
CA ASN A 56 17.32 -8.05 -1.79
C ASN A 56 16.80 -6.74 -2.41
N ASP A 57 15.57 -6.37 -2.03
CA ASP A 57 15.01 -5.02 -2.14
C ASP A 57 14.89 -4.44 -3.56
N PHE A 58 13.87 -4.91 -4.30
CA PHE A 58 13.31 -4.19 -5.45
C PHE A 58 12.40 -3.01 -4.98
N GLU A 59 12.84 -2.27 -3.96
CA GLU A 59 12.37 -0.91 -3.68
C GLU A 59 13.49 0.00 -4.19
N PHE A 60 13.30 0.61 -5.36
CA PHE A 60 14.19 1.64 -5.86
C PHE A 60 14.08 2.86 -4.95
N GLU A 61 14.82 2.87 -3.86
CA GLU A 61 14.91 4.00 -2.97
C GLU A 61 15.79 5.06 -3.64
N PRO A 62 15.27 6.26 -3.96
CA PRO A 62 16.05 7.30 -4.61
C PRO A 62 17.16 7.73 -3.67
N SER A 63 18.32 8.09 -4.24
CA SER A 63 19.45 8.57 -3.46
C SER A 63 19.04 9.71 -2.52
N GLU A 64 19.63 9.77 -1.34
CA GLU A 64 19.41 10.86 -0.36
C GLU A 64 19.58 12.25 -0.98
N LYS A 65 20.44 12.39 -2.00
CA LYS A 65 20.60 13.64 -2.76
C LYS A 65 19.32 14.04 -3.49
N ALA A 66 18.65 13.10 -4.15
CA ALA A 66 17.41 13.34 -4.89
C ALA A 66 16.24 13.67 -3.95
N LYS A 67 16.12 12.99 -2.80
CA LYS A 67 15.14 13.33 -1.76
C LYS A 67 15.33 14.75 -1.22
N ASN A 68 16.59 15.14 -0.99
CA ASN A 68 16.92 16.47 -0.50
C ASN A 68 16.72 17.57 -1.57
N GLU A 69 16.94 17.28 -2.85
CA GLU A 69 16.61 18.19 -3.95
C GLU A 69 15.09 18.39 -4.09
N LEU A 70 14.29 17.33 -3.96
CA LEU A 70 12.83 17.43 -3.93
C LEU A 70 12.33 18.27 -2.74
N LYS A 71 12.85 18.01 -1.52
CA LYS A 71 12.54 18.80 -0.32
C LYS A 71 12.89 20.28 -0.48
N LYS A 72 13.94 20.61 -1.23
CA LYS A 72 14.32 22.00 -1.54
C LYS A 72 13.41 22.63 -2.59
N SER A 73 12.92 21.85 -3.55
CA SER A 73 12.06 22.32 -4.65
C SER A 73 10.61 22.55 -4.19
N THR A 74 10.09 21.65 -3.35
CA THR A 74 8.70 21.68 -2.91
C THR A 74 8.61 22.40 -1.58
N LYS A 75 7.94 23.56 -1.55
CA LYS A 75 7.74 24.31 -0.29
C LYS A 75 6.98 23.44 0.71
N GLN A 76 7.45 23.38 1.96
CA GLN A 76 6.79 22.64 3.04
C GLN A 76 5.30 23.04 3.18
N GLU A 77 4.98 24.30 2.93
CA GLU A 77 3.61 24.84 2.93
C GLU A 77 2.69 24.17 1.90
N ILE A 78 3.20 23.82 0.72
CA ILE A 78 2.43 23.10 -0.31
C ILE A 78 2.07 21.70 0.19
N ILE A 79 3.03 21.02 0.81
CA ILE A 79 2.86 19.66 1.33
C ILE A 79 1.86 19.65 2.48
N THR A 80 1.98 20.58 3.44
CA THR A 80 1.07 20.66 4.58
C THR A 80 -0.34 21.08 4.17
N SER A 81 -0.48 22.01 3.23
CA SER A 81 -1.77 22.44 2.68
C SER A 81 -2.45 21.31 1.92
N ALA A 82 -1.74 20.64 1.01
CA ALA A 82 -2.25 19.49 0.26
C ALA A 82 -2.66 18.34 1.19
N ALA A 83 -1.85 18.01 2.19
CA ALA A 83 -2.16 16.98 3.18
C ALA A 83 -3.45 17.31 3.94
N THR A 84 -3.56 18.52 4.50
CA THR A 84 -4.75 18.95 5.26
C THR A 84 -6.00 18.93 4.39
N LYS A 85 -5.91 19.45 3.16
CA LYS A 85 -7.04 19.47 2.23
C LYS A 85 -7.46 18.07 1.81
N ALA A 86 -6.51 17.16 1.57
CA ALA A 86 -6.81 15.79 1.19
C ALA A 86 -7.51 15.01 2.30
N VAL A 87 -7.07 15.17 3.55
CA VAL A 87 -7.74 14.55 4.72
C VAL A 87 -9.17 15.07 4.83
N HIS A 88 -9.37 16.39 4.76
CA HIS A 88 -10.70 16.98 4.82
C HIS A 88 -11.62 16.51 3.68
N LEU A 89 -11.12 16.41 2.44
CA LEU A 89 -11.91 15.89 1.32
C LEU A 89 -12.27 14.42 1.52
N THR A 90 -11.37 13.62 2.08
CA THR A 90 -11.61 12.20 2.34
C THR A 90 -12.64 12.03 3.45
N GLU A 91 -12.55 12.82 4.52
CA GLU A 91 -13.55 12.86 5.58
C GLU A 91 -14.93 13.24 5.06
N LYS A 92 -15.02 14.29 4.23
CA LYS A 92 -16.27 14.66 3.57
C LYS A 92 -16.82 13.51 2.71
N LEU A 93 -15.97 12.86 1.91
CA LEU A 93 -16.37 11.73 1.08
C LEU A 93 -16.94 10.59 1.93
N PHE A 94 -16.25 10.21 3.01
CA PHE A 94 -16.69 9.12 3.88
C PHE A 94 -18.03 9.47 4.54
N ASN A 95 -18.17 10.67 5.10
CA ASN A 95 -19.42 11.14 5.72
C ASN A 95 -20.58 11.18 4.72
N ASP A 96 -20.35 11.69 3.51
CA ASP A 96 -21.36 11.76 2.45
C ASP A 96 -21.76 10.33 2.01
N THR A 97 -20.79 9.42 1.82
CA THR A 97 -21.07 8.03 1.41
C THR A 97 -21.79 7.23 2.48
N GLU A 98 -21.44 7.39 3.76
CA GLU A 98 -22.08 6.69 4.88
C GLU A 98 -23.54 7.13 5.02
N ARG A 99 -23.80 8.43 4.88
CA ARG A 99 -25.17 8.95 4.82
C ARG A 99 -25.95 8.42 3.62
N LEU A 100 -25.35 8.42 2.43
CA LEU A 100 -26.00 7.89 1.23
C LEU A 100 -26.31 6.39 1.34
N MET A 101 -25.43 5.62 1.99
CA MET A 101 -25.67 4.21 2.26
C MET A 101 -26.81 4.02 3.26
N SER A 102 -26.88 4.83 4.32
CA SER A 102 -27.95 4.79 5.31
C SER A 102 -29.31 5.23 4.73
N ASP A 103 -29.35 6.32 3.96
CA ASP A 103 -30.59 6.92 3.45
C ASP A 103 -31.22 6.11 2.30
N LYS A 104 -30.41 5.31 1.58
CA LYS A 104 -30.86 4.46 0.45
C LYS A 104 -30.84 2.97 0.77
N PHE A 105 -30.68 2.60 2.04
CA PHE A 105 -30.73 1.20 2.44
C PHE A 105 -32.18 0.71 2.29
N ASP A 106 -32.47 0.10 1.16
CA ASP A 106 -33.70 -0.64 0.93
C ASP A 106 -33.50 -2.04 1.53
N ASP A 107 -34.26 -2.35 2.58
CA ASP A 107 -34.19 -3.64 3.27
C ASP A 107 -34.60 -4.83 2.37
N THR A 108 -35.05 -4.58 1.14
CA THR A 108 -35.37 -5.61 0.15
C THR A 108 -34.15 -6.06 -0.67
N PHE A 109 -33.17 -6.68 0.00
CA PHE A 109 -32.09 -7.38 -0.71
C PHE A 109 -32.54 -8.75 -1.21
N LYS A 110 -32.20 -9.07 -2.46
CA LYS A 110 -32.29 -10.44 -2.96
C LYS A 110 -31.32 -11.32 -2.19
N GLN A 111 -31.63 -12.61 -2.04
CA GLN A 111 -30.74 -13.57 -1.40
C GLN A 111 -29.33 -13.61 -2.03
N SER A 112 -29.23 -13.40 -3.34
CA SER A 112 -27.94 -13.28 -4.03
C SER A 112 -27.14 -12.05 -3.59
N GLU A 113 -27.80 -10.93 -3.30
CA GLU A 113 -27.14 -9.71 -2.84
C GLU A 113 -26.68 -9.85 -1.39
N LEU A 114 -27.49 -10.48 -0.53
CA LEU A 114 -27.08 -10.80 0.85
C LEU A 114 -25.89 -11.76 0.87
N ALA A 115 -25.91 -12.81 0.05
CA ALA A 115 -24.79 -13.74 -0.07
C ALA A 115 -23.52 -13.04 -0.58
N TRP A 116 -23.66 -12.15 -1.56
CA TRP A 116 -22.56 -11.33 -2.06
C TRP A 116 -22.01 -10.40 -0.99
N LEU A 117 -22.87 -9.71 -0.24
CA LEU A 117 -22.47 -8.84 0.88
C LEU A 117 -21.69 -9.61 1.94
N HIS A 118 -22.10 -10.82 2.30
CA HIS A 118 -21.35 -11.66 3.24
C HIS A 118 -19.96 -12.04 2.71
N TYR A 119 -19.84 -12.28 1.40
CA TYR A 119 -18.57 -12.64 0.78
C TYR A 119 -17.64 -11.43 0.59
N THR A 120 -18.21 -10.23 0.38
CA THR A 120 -17.43 -8.99 0.13
C THR A 120 -17.39 -8.04 1.33
N TYR A 121 -17.84 -8.48 2.50
CA TYR A 121 -17.88 -7.65 3.71
C TYR A 121 -16.45 -7.22 4.09
N ALA A 122 -16.26 -5.93 4.33
CA ALA A 122 -14.98 -5.38 4.74
C ALA A 122 -14.93 -5.22 6.26
N ASP A 123 -13.84 -5.65 6.89
CA ASP A 123 -13.59 -5.43 8.31
C ASP A 123 -13.49 -3.93 8.65
N GLN A 124 -13.94 -3.52 9.84
CA GLN A 124 -13.90 -2.12 10.29
C GLN A 124 -12.48 -1.55 10.29
N TYR A 125 -11.46 -2.35 10.60
CA TYR A 125 -10.07 -1.94 10.55
C TYR A 125 -9.64 -1.55 9.12
N VAL A 126 -10.20 -2.21 8.10
CA VAL A 126 -9.94 -1.86 6.70
C VAL A 126 -10.51 -0.49 6.34
N LYS A 127 -11.60 -0.03 6.97
CA LYS A 127 -12.13 1.33 6.81
C LYS A 127 -11.07 2.37 7.20
N TYR A 128 -10.36 2.14 8.31
CA TYR A 128 -9.27 3.00 8.78
C TYR A 128 -8.09 3.00 7.79
N LEU A 129 -7.62 1.82 7.37
CA LEU A 129 -6.53 1.72 6.40
C LEU A 129 -6.89 2.40 5.07
N SER A 130 -8.12 2.21 4.61
CA SER A 130 -8.63 2.79 3.36
C SER A 130 -8.72 4.32 3.45
N PHE A 131 -9.11 4.87 4.59
CA PHE A 131 -9.15 6.30 4.82
C PHE A 131 -7.76 6.94 4.64
N SER A 132 -6.74 6.35 5.27
CA SER A 132 -5.35 6.82 5.18
C SER A 132 -4.80 6.68 3.77
N ALA A 133 -5.08 5.55 3.13
CA ALA A 133 -4.74 5.29 1.73
C ALA A 133 -5.33 6.33 0.78
N ILE A 134 -6.65 6.55 0.83
CA ILE A 134 -7.34 7.51 -0.05
C ILE A 134 -6.83 8.92 0.19
N SER A 135 -6.70 9.33 1.46
CA SER A 135 -6.15 10.65 1.82
C SER A 135 -4.76 10.85 1.24
N SER A 136 -3.91 9.83 1.31
CA SER A 136 -2.55 9.88 0.78
C SER A 136 -2.52 9.97 -0.75
N SER A 137 -3.35 9.21 -1.47
CA SER A 137 -3.42 9.32 -2.93
C SER A 137 -3.93 10.69 -3.38
N VAL A 138 -4.96 11.22 -2.73
CA VAL A 138 -5.49 12.56 -3.05
C VAL A 138 -4.43 13.62 -2.80
N ALA A 139 -3.71 13.54 -1.69
CA ALA A 139 -2.64 14.49 -1.40
C ALA A 139 -1.49 14.39 -2.41
N THR A 140 -1.16 13.17 -2.85
CA THR A 140 -0.15 12.91 -3.89
C THR A 140 -0.53 13.55 -5.21
N GLN A 141 -1.79 13.41 -5.62
CA GLN A 141 -2.30 14.04 -6.84
C GLN A 141 -2.17 15.57 -6.75
N MET A 142 -2.60 16.17 -5.65
CA MET A 142 -2.49 17.62 -5.43
C MET A 142 -1.04 18.12 -5.49
N ILE A 143 -0.10 17.40 -4.86
CA ILE A 143 1.31 17.77 -4.89
C ILE A 143 1.89 17.58 -6.31
N SER A 144 1.54 16.48 -6.98
CA SER A 144 1.99 16.17 -8.34
C SER A 144 1.53 17.20 -9.37
N ASP A 145 0.31 17.75 -9.21
CA ASP A 145 -0.23 18.79 -10.07
C ASP A 145 0.49 20.14 -9.91
N GLN A 146 0.99 20.42 -8.70
CA GLN A 146 1.75 21.64 -8.39
C GLN A 146 3.26 21.48 -8.61
N SER A 147 3.73 20.26 -8.83
CA SER A 147 5.15 19.93 -8.99
C SER A 147 5.57 19.82 -10.46
N PRO A 148 6.84 20.14 -10.79
CA PRO A 148 7.38 19.89 -12.12
C PRO A 148 7.25 18.42 -12.54
N LYS A 149 7.05 18.17 -13.84
CA LYS A 149 6.88 16.81 -14.41
C LYS A 149 8.03 15.85 -14.03
N SER A 150 9.25 16.35 -13.85
CA SER A 150 10.43 15.57 -13.45
C SER A 150 10.33 15.00 -12.03
N LEU A 151 9.49 15.57 -11.17
CA LEU A 151 9.40 15.24 -9.75
C LEU A 151 8.16 14.41 -9.39
N LYS A 152 7.25 14.15 -10.34
CA LYS A 152 6.02 13.37 -10.12
C LYS A 152 6.29 11.98 -9.53
N ASN A 153 7.29 11.27 -10.06
CA ASN A 153 7.67 9.94 -9.59
C ASN A 153 8.40 9.95 -8.23
N MET A 154 8.82 11.14 -7.77
CA MET A 154 9.51 11.30 -6.49
C MET A 154 8.59 11.80 -5.39
N VAL A 155 7.36 12.23 -5.73
CA VAL A 155 6.38 12.69 -4.74
C VAL A 155 6.22 11.66 -3.65
N GLN A 156 6.33 10.35 -3.96
CA GLN A 156 6.32 9.17 -3.08
C GLN A 156 7.44 9.04 -2.06
N PHE A 157 8.34 10.03 -1.98
CA PHE A 157 9.44 10.05 -1.02
C PHE A 157 9.47 11.28 -0.10
N LEU A 158 8.42 12.09 -0.10
CA LEU A 158 8.33 13.33 0.69
C LEU A 158 8.15 13.03 2.20
N PRO A 159 8.55 13.83 3.17
CA PRO A 159 8.26 13.55 4.60
C PRO A 159 6.74 13.60 4.92
N THR A 160 6.20 12.72 5.78
CA THR A 160 4.89 12.95 6.41
C THR A 160 4.98 13.74 7.72
N GLU A 161 6.17 13.94 8.27
CA GLU A 161 6.33 14.71 9.52
C GLU A 161 5.77 16.12 9.38
N ASN A 162 5.15 16.62 10.46
CA ASN A 162 4.53 17.95 10.52
C ASN A 162 3.38 18.16 9.50
N THR A 163 2.77 17.08 9.01
CA THR A 163 1.56 17.13 8.18
C THR A 163 0.41 16.40 8.87
N LYS A 164 -0.82 16.71 8.47
CA LYS A 164 -2.01 15.99 8.94
C LYS A 164 -1.97 14.48 8.61
N MET A 165 -1.18 14.11 7.60
CA MET A 165 -0.99 12.71 7.19
C MET A 165 -0.34 11.85 8.28
N ASN A 166 0.52 12.45 9.12
CA ASN A 166 1.19 11.74 10.22
C ASN A 166 0.23 11.19 11.27
N GLU A 167 -0.93 11.81 11.45
CA GLU A 167 -1.92 11.39 12.43
C GLU A 167 -2.78 10.21 11.94
N ILE A 168 -2.98 10.12 10.63
CA ILE A 168 -3.90 9.14 10.05
C ILE A 168 -3.18 7.94 9.46
N CYS A 169 -1.89 8.05 9.15
CA CYS A 169 -1.13 6.95 8.60
C CYS A 169 -0.95 5.82 9.63
N PRO A 170 -1.26 4.56 9.29
CA PRO A 170 -1.07 3.44 10.20
C PRO A 170 0.42 3.19 10.41
N ILE A 171 0.84 3.11 11.67
CA ILE A 171 2.20 2.75 12.05
C ILE A 171 2.14 1.34 12.65
N ASN A 172 2.44 0.33 11.84
CA ASN A 172 2.57 -1.06 12.30
C ASN A 172 4.00 -1.28 12.82
N GLN A 173 4.27 -0.84 14.04
CA GLN A 173 5.56 -1.06 14.70
C GLN A 173 5.51 -2.32 15.56
N ILE A 174 6.02 -3.42 15.00
CA ILE A 174 6.36 -4.60 15.80
C ILE A 174 7.82 -4.45 16.21
N GLU A 175 8.03 -4.11 17.49
CA GLU A 175 9.38 -3.95 18.06
C GLU A 175 10.04 -5.30 18.33
N GLU A 176 9.28 -6.28 18.81
CA GLU A 176 9.76 -7.63 19.12
C GLU A 176 8.70 -8.68 18.81
N CYS A 177 9.13 -9.80 18.24
CA CYS A 177 8.26 -10.95 18.00
C CYS A 177 8.27 -11.88 19.20
N VAL A 178 7.08 -12.11 19.78
CA VAL A 178 6.90 -13.05 20.89
C VAL A 178 7.09 -14.49 20.39
N ILE A 179 7.89 -15.27 21.12
CA ILE A 179 8.09 -16.69 20.83
C ILE A 179 6.78 -17.45 21.11
N GLY A 180 6.27 -18.15 20.11
CA GLY A 180 5.06 -18.96 20.21
C GLY A 180 5.22 -20.29 19.49
N LYS A 181 4.47 -21.30 19.94
CA LYS A 181 4.43 -22.63 19.29
C LYS A 181 3.53 -22.64 18.03
N TYR A 182 2.55 -21.75 17.98
CA TYR A 182 1.53 -21.71 16.94
C TYR A 182 1.62 -20.43 16.11
N ARG A 183 1.08 -20.48 14.90
CA ARG A 183 0.97 -19.30 14.04
C ARG A 183 0.00 -18.30 14.68
N SER A 184 0.32 -17.02 14.54
CA SER A 184 -0.65 -15.96 14.79
C SER A 184 -1.76 -16.06 13.74
N TYR A 185 -3.01 -15.76 14.15
CA TYR A 185 -4.14 -15.68 13.23
C TYR A 185 -3.91 -14.65 12.11
N THR A 186 -3.19 -13.58 12.41
CA THR A 186 -2.91 -12.48 11.48
C THR A 186 -1.67 -12.71 10.62
N GLY A 187 -0.91 -13.80 10.83
CA GLY A 187 0.35 -14.06 10.10
C GLY A 187 1.55 -13.20 10.54
N HIS A 188 1.35 -12.22 11.42
CA HIS A 188 2.43 -11.40 11.99
C HIS A 188 3.48 -12.26 12.70
N CYS A 189 4.75 -11.85 12.59
CA CYS A 189 5.90 -12.54 13.20
C CYS A 189 6.20 -13.95 12.67
N ASN A 190 5.55 -14.39 11.59
CA ASN A 190 5.95 -15.62 10.89
C ASN A 190 7.40 -15.51 10.37
N ASN A 191 7.78 -14.32 9.91
CA ASN A 191 9.16 -13.97 9.61
C ASN A 191 9.71 -13.02 10.70
N VAL A 192 10.56 -13.53 11.59
CA VAL A 192 11.11 -12.74 12.72
C VAL A 192 11.93 -11.54 12.26
N LYS A 193 12.63 -11.65 11.12
CA LYS A 193 13.42 -10.55 10.56
C LYS A 193 12.54 -9.44 9.97
N ASN A 194 11.40 -9.81 9.40
CA ASN A 194 10.44 -8.91 8.77
C ASN A 194 9.01 -9.25 9.21
N PRO A 195 8.59 -8.80 10.40
CA PRO A 195 7.37 -9.28 11.06
C PRO A 195 6.07 -9.12 10.27
N LEU A 196 6.02 -8.18 9.33
CA LEU A 196 4.83 -7.88 8.49
C LEU A 196 4.77 -8.72 7.20
N ASN A 197 5.82 -9.50 6.87
CA ASN A 197 5.85 -10.24 5.61
C ASN A 197 4.78 -11.34 5.58
N GLY A 198 3.78 -11.18 4.72
CA GLY A 198 2.69 -12.14 4.57
C GLY A 198 1.65 -12.06 5.70
N ALA A 199 1.66 -10.99 6.49
CA ALA A 199 0.62 -10.72 7.47
C ALA A 199 -0.65 -10.20 6.79
N SER A 200 -1.80 -10.40 7.44
CA SER A 200 -3.08 -9.82 7.02
C SER A 200 -3.07 -8.30 7.20
N TYR A 201 -3.96 -7.61 6.48
CA TYR A 201 -4.05 -6.13 6.47
C TYR A 201 -2.80 -5.40 5.96
N GLU A 202 -1.88 -6.15 5.36
CA GLU A 202 -0.72 -5.61 4.68
C GLU A 202 -0.97 -5.48 3.17
N ARG A 203 -0.19 -4.60 2.55
CA ARG A 203 -0.28 -4.36 1.10
C ARG A 203 0.12 -5.60 0.29
N LEU A 204 -0.47 -5.74 -0.90
CA LEU A 204 0.02 -6.70 -1.88
C LEU A 204 1.42 -6.31 -2.36
N LYS A 205 2.33 -7.30 -2.37
CA LYS A 205 3.70 -7.10 -2.88
C LYS A 205 3.67 -6.95 -4.40
N ARG A 206 4.40 -5.97 -4.91
CA ARG A 206 4.59 -5.76 -6.35
C ARG A 206 5.89 -6.38 -6.82
N PHE A 207 5.82 -7.20 -7.86
CA PHE A 207 7.00 -7.68 -8.58
C PHE A 207 7.48 -6.70 -9.66
N LEU A 208 6.58 -5.84 -10.15
CA LEU A 208 6.87 -4.80 -11.12
C LEU A 208 6.34 -3.44 -10.63
N PRO A 209 6.96 -2.32 -11.03
CA PRO A 209 6.43 -0.99 -10.76
C PRO A 209 4.98 -0.85 -11.23
N ALA A 210 4.19 -0.04 -10.53
CA ALA A 210 2.83 0.26 -10.94
C ALA A 210 2.81 1.07 -12.25
N ASP A 211 1.84 0.79 -13.13
CA ASP A 211 1.65 1.45 -14.42
C ASP A 211 0.28 2.15 -14.44
N TYR A 212 0.27 3.41 -14.00
CA TYR A 212 -0.90 4.29 -13.96
C TYR A 212 -0.73 5.44 -14.95
N ALA A 213 -1.82 5.95 -15.54
CA ALA A 213 -1.75 7.02 -16.54
C ALA A 213 -1.19 8.33 -15.98
N ASP A 214 -1.46 8.61 -14.70
CA ASP A 214 -0.95 9.76 -13.94
C ASP A 214 0.28 9.41 -13.07
N GLY A 215 0.71 8.15 -13.09
CA GLY A 215 1.75 7.61 -12.21
C GLY A 215 1.32 7.42 -10.74
N ILE A 216 0.04 7.63 -10.41
CA ILE A 216 -0.46 7.64 -9.03
C ILE A 216 -1.60 6.63 -8.84
N SER A 217 -2.74 6.85 -9.49
CA SER A 217 -3.94 6.02 -9.27
C SER A 217 -4.91 5.96 -10.46
N THR A 218 -4.75 6.82 -11.46
CA THR A 218 -5.61 6.82 -12.65
C THR A 218 -5.36 5.55 -13.47
N PRO A 219 -6.41 4.80 -13.86
CA PRO A 219 -6.26 3.61 -14.68
C PRO A 219 -5.38 3.84 -15.91
N ARG A 220 -4.57 2.84 -16.22
CA ARG A 220 -3.59 2.88 -17.31
C ARG A 220 -4.21 3.30 -18.65
N ALA A 221 -3.49 4.11 -19.41
CA ALA A 221 -3.81 4.44 -20.81
C ALA A 221 -3.05 3.53 -21.80
N SER A 222 -3.51 3.47 -23.05
CA SER A 222 -2.77 2.79 -24.12
C SER A 222 -1.39 3.42 -24.34
N LYS A 223 -0.48 2.71 -25.01
CA LYS A 223 0.84 3.27 -25.40
C LYS A 223 0.73 4.54 -26.26
N SER A 224 -0.38 4.71 -26.97
CA SER A 224 -0.72 5.90 -27.76
C SER A 224 -1.34 7.04 -26.95
N GLY A 225 -1.58 6.87 -25.65
CA GLY A 225 -2.26 7.85 -24.78
C GLY A 225 -3.80 7.83 -24.85
N GLN A 226 -4.38 7.01 -25.72
CA GLN A 226 -5.83 6.81 -25.83
C GLN A 226 -6.38 5.89 -24.72
N PRO A 227 -7.67 6.00 -24.34
CA PRO A 227 -8.28 5.11 -23.36
C PRO A 227 -8.22 3.64 -23.79
N LEU A 228 -8.12 2.73 -22.82
CA LEU A 228 -8.19 1.29 -23.09
C LEU A 228 -9.60 0.89 -23.53
N PRO A 229 -9.74 -0.13 -24.41
CA PRO A 229 -11.05 -0.63 -24.81
C PRO A 229 -11.86 -1.15 -23.61
N SER A 230 -13.18 -1.09 -23.72
CA SER A 230 -14.10 -1.59 -22.70
C SER A 230 -13.81 -3.07 -22.39
N SER A 231 -13.66 -3.39 -21.10
CA SER A 231 -13.47 -4.77 -20.63
C SER A 231 -14.63 -5.68 -21.04
N ARG A 232 -15.86 -5.15 -21.09
CA ARG A 232 -17.04 -5.90 -21.54
C ARG A 232 -16.98 -6.24 -23.02
N ALA A 233 -16.55 -5.29 -23.86
CA ALA A 233 -16.40 -5.50 -25.29
C ALA A 233 -15.31 -6.53 -25.61
N LEU A 234 -14.19 -6.50 -24.87
CA LEU A 234 -13.15 -7.52 -24.97
C LEU A 234 -13.67 -8.89 -24.52
N SER A 235 -14.38 -8.96 -23.39
CA SER A 235 -14.96 -10.22 -22.90
C SER A 235 -15.92 -10.83 -23.91
N SER A 236 -16.78 -10.04 -24.56
CA SER A 236 -17.67 -10.56 -25.61
C SER A 236 -16.93 -11.10 -26.84
N LEU A 237 -15.71 -10.62 -27.10
CA LEU A 237 -14.91 -11.06 -28.25
C LEU A 237 -14.09 -12.33 -27.92
N PHE A 238 -13.58 -12.44 -26.70
CA PHE A 238 -12.59 -13.46 -26.32
C PHE A 238 -13.11 -14.55 -25.39
N THR A 239 -14.36 -14.50 -24.91
CA THR A 239 -14.93 -15.52 -24.04
C THR A 239 -15.80 -16.48 -24.86
N PRO A 240 -15.28 -17.64 -25.30
CA PRO A 240 -16.08 -18.62 -26.02
C PRO A 240 -17.14 -19.24 -25.10
N SER A 241 -18.12 -19.91 -25.70
CA SER A 241 -19.11 -20.69 -24.95
C SER A 241 -18.40 -21.74 -24.08
N PRO A 242 -18.86 -21.98 -22.83
CA PRO A 242 -18.26 -22.98 -21.97
C PRO A 242 -18.28 -24.35 -22.65
N SER A 243 -17.11 -24.96 -22.82
CA SER A 243 -16.97 -26.35 -23.24
C SER A 243 -16.57 -27.20 -22.03
N GLY A 244 -17.22 -28.35 -21.85
CA GLY A 244 -16.83 -29.29 -20.79
C GLY A 244 -15.39 -29.80 -21.00
N HIS A 245 -14.68 -30.05 -19.90
CA HIS A 245 -13.36 -30.68 -19.94
C HIS A 245 -13.49 -32.18 -19.63
N ALA A 246 -13.08 -33.03 -20.55
CA ALA A 246 -13.22 -34.49 -20.43
C ALA A 246 -12.36 -35.12 -19.31
N THR A 247 -11.31 -34.42 -18.88
CA THR A 247 -10.28 -34.94 -17.94
C THR A 247 -10.26 -34.23 -16.59
N CYS A 248 -11.04 -33.17 -16.41
CA CYS A 248 -11.00 -32.33 -15.22
C CYS A 248 -12.27 -32.54 -14.39
N SER A 249 -12.11 -32.79 -13.09
CA SER A 249 -13.24 -32.82 -12.16
C SER A 249 -13.79 -31.41 -11.99
N LEU A 250 -15.13 -31.30 -11.87
CA LEU A 250 -15.81 -30.05 -11.52
C LEU A 250 -15.34 -29.49 -10.17
N LEU A 251 -14.77 -30.33 -9.28
CA LEU A 251 -14.24 -29.90 -7.99
C LEU A 251 -13.02 -28.97 -8.09
N ILE A 252 -12.33 -28.93 -9.24
CA ILE A 252 -11.15 -28.07 -9.41
C ILE A 252 -11.51 -26.60 -9.23
N ALA A 253 -12.61 -26.13 -9.83
CA ALA A 253 -13.01 -24.73 -9.75
C ALA A 253 -13.31 -24.24 -8.31
N PRO A 254 -14.19 -24.90 -7.52
CA PRO A 254 -14.44 -24.48 -6.15
C PRO A 254 -13.22 -24.67 -5.25
N PHE A 255 -12.38 -25.69 -5.47
CA PHE A 255 -11.15 -25.86 -4.70
C PHE A 255 -10.12 -24.74 -4.95
N LEU A 256 -9.96 -24.32 -6.21
CA LEU A 256 -9.10 -23.18 -6.55
C LEU A 256 -9.65 -21.86 -6.00
N SER A 257 -10.98 -21.68 -5.98
CA SER A 257 -11.60 -20.52 -5.31
C SER A 257 -11.30 -20.53 -3.82
N PHE A 258 -11.44 -21.67 -3.15
CA PHE A 258 -11.12 -21.83 -1.74
C PHE A 258 -9.65 -21.48 -1.44
N LEU A 259 -8.71 -21.96 -2.26
CA LEU A 259 -7.29 -21.63 -2.11
C LEU A 259 -7.01 -20.14 -2.35
N TYR A 260 -7.65 -19.53 -3.35
CA TYR A 260 -7.49 -18.11 -3.63
C TYR A 260 -7.97 -17.25 -2.46
N ASP A 261 -9.14 -17.59 -1.90
CA ASP A 261 -9.76 -16.87 -0.80
C ASP A 261 -8.99 -16.99 0.52
N ASP A 262 -8.25 -18.08 0.73
CA ASP A 262 -7.31 -18.24 1.85
C ASP A 262 -6.03 -17.39 1.68
N MET A 263 -5.66 -17.06 0.44
CA MET A 263 -4.42 -16.33 0.14
C MET A 263 -4.61 -14.82 0.01
N VAL A 264 -5.71 -14.37 -0.61
CA VAL A 264 -5.89 -12.96 -1.00
C VAL A 264 -7.34 -12.55 -0.85
N HIS A 265 -7.57 -11.46 -0.11
CA HIS A 265 -8.83 -10.76 -0.10
C HIS A 265 -8.61 -9.26 -0.33
N VAL A 266 -9.23 -8.72 -1.38
CA VAL A 266 -9.21 -7.28 -1.68
C VAL A 266 -10.64 -6.75 -1.54
N PRO A 267 -10.96 -6.06 -0.44
CA PRO A 267 -12.30 -5.54 -0.24
C PRO A 267 -12.60 -4.42 -1.24
N SER A 268 -13.85 -4.33 -1.66
CA SER A 268 -14.32 -3.33 -2.61
C SER A 268 -15.23 -2.33 -1.91
N ASN A 269 -14.95 -1.05 -2.09
CA ASN A 269 -15.83 0.06 -1.65
C ASN A 269 -16.81 0.52 -2.75
N ARG A 270 -16.96 -0.26 -3.84
CA ARG A 270 -17.83 0.12 -4.96
C ARG A 270 -19.29 -0.05 -4.59
N ILE A 271 -20.02 1.06 -4.62
CA ILE A 271 -21.48 1.07 -4.59
C ILE A 271 -21.96 0.91 -6.03
N PHE A 272 -22.62 -0.21 -6.34
CA PHE A 272 -23.30 -0.38 -7.61
C PHE A 272 -24.63 0.37 -7.56
N LYS A 273 -24.85 1.27 -8.50
CA LYS A 273 -26.18 1.83 -8.73
C LYS A 273 -27.02 0.73 -9.39
N ARG A 274 -28.15 0.34 -8.79
CA ARG A 274 -29.18 -0.42 -9.50
C ARG A 274 -29.70 0.49 -10.62
N GLU A 275 -29.36 0.16 -11.86
CA GLU A 275 -30.00 0.73 -13.06
C GLU A 275 -31.25 -0.08 -13.40
#